data_AF-W4V359-F1
#
_entry.id   AF-W4V359-F1
#
_cell.length_a   1.000
_cell.length_b   1.000
_cell.length_c   1.000
_cell.angle_alpha   90.00
_cell.angle_beta   90.00
_cell.angle_gamma   90.00
#
_symmetry.space_group_name_H-M   'P 1'
#
loop_
_entity.id
_entity.type
_entity.pdbx_description
1 polymer ?
#
loop_
_entity_poly.entity_id
_entity_poly.type
_entity_poly.pdbx_seq_one_letter_code
_entity_poly.pdbx_strand_id
1 'polypeptide(L)' 'MKEVLCDINVCSCEKCKMDIAAIALNDLPPKYIVTDKGELYSKVNSLKQQFEVDVISALTKAAVMVKRNPRHD' A
#
# COMPACT_ATOMS: atom_id res chain seq x y z
N MET A 1 -1.51 7.54 0.20
CA MET A 1 -2.69 6.74 -0.24
C MET A 1 -3.74 7.61 -0.94
N LYS A 2 -4.35 8.60 -0.27
CA LYS A 2 -5.39 9.45 -0.90
C LYS A 2 -4.95 10.09 -2.22
N GLU A 3 -3.73 10.63 -2.28
CA GLU A 3 -3.17 11.26 -3.48
C GLU A 3 -3.15 10.29 -4.68
N VAL A 4 -2.56 9.10 -4.50
CA VAL A 4 -2.49 8.05 -5.54
C VAL A 4 -3.88 7.57 -5.98
N LEU A 5 -4.84 7.46 -5.06
CA LEU A 5 -6.18 6.96 -5.38
C LEU A 5 -7.03 7.97 -6.16
N CYS A 6 -6.83 9.28 -5.96
CA CYS A 6 -7.53 10.31 -6.70
C CYS A 6 -7.23 10.25 -8.20
N ASP A 7 -5.97 10.02 -8.57
CA ASP A 7 -5.55 9.94 -9.97
C ASP A 7 -6.16 8.73 -10.70
N ILE A 8 -6.41 7.64 -9.98
CA ILE A 8 -6.89 6.37 -10.55
C ILE A 8 -8.42 6.34 -10.66
N ASN A 9 -9.14 7.23 -9.98
CA ASN A 9 -10.61 7.26 -9.94
C ASN A 9 -11.21 5.88 -9.60
N VAL A 10 -10.76 5.31 -8.48
CA VAL A 10 -11.28 4.06 -7.88
C VAL A 10 -12.29 4.38 -6.78
N CYS A 11 -13.20 3.47 -6.46
CA CYS A 11 -14.16 3.70 -5.38
C CYS A 11 -13.46 3.97 -4.03
N SER A 12 -13.97 4.96 -3.31
CA SER A 12 -13.48 5.40 -2.01
C SER A 12 -14.21 4.78 -0.81
N CYS A 13 -15.01 3.71 -1.02
CA CYS A 13 -15.64 3.00 0.10
C CYS A 13 -14.60 2.24 0.93
N GLU A 14 -14.95 1.92 2.17
CA GLU A 14 -14.00 1.31 3.09
C GLU A 14 -13.58 -0.10 2.66
N LYS A 15 -14.51 -0.90 2.10
CA LYS A 15 -14.20 -2.22 1.52
C LYS A 15 -13.10 -2.12 0.45
N CYS A 16 -13.24 -1.19 -0.51
CA CYS A 16 -12.25 -1.00 -1.57
C CYS A 16 -10.90 -0.52 -1.03
N LYS A 17 -10.87 0.39 -0.05
CA LYS A 17 -9.58 0.81 0.55
C LYS A 17 -8.87 -0.34 1.24
N MET A 18 -9.60 -1.17 1.96
CA MET A 18 -9.06 -2.34 2.66
C MET A 18 -8.53 -3.39 1.67
N ASP A 19 -9.26 -3.65 0.59
CA ASP A 19 -8.79 -4.54 -0.49
C ASP A 19 -7.51 -4.01 -1.13
N ILE A 20 -7.45 -2.71 -1.44
CA ILE A 20 -6.25 -2.07 -2.00
C ILE A 20 -5.06 -2.20 -1.03
N ALA A 21 -5.28 -1.91 0.25
CA ALA A 21 -4.23 -2.03 1.27
C ALA A 21 -3.74 -3.47 1.40
N ALA A 22 -4.63 -4.46 1.43
CA ALA A 22 -4.28 -5.87 1.53
C ALA A 22 -3.47 -6.34 0.33
N ILE A 23 -3.90 -6.00 -0.88
CA ILE A 23 -3.17 -6.35 -2.12
C ILE A 23 -1.81 -5.67 -2.16
N ALA A 24 -1.72 -4.38 -1.80
CA ALA A 24 -0.45 -3.66 -1.77
C ALA A 24 0.53 -4.23 -0.74
N LEU A 25 0.05 -4.57 0.46
CA LEU A 25 0.89 -5.18 1.51
C LEU A 25 1.39 -6.57 1.12
N ASN A 26 0.62 -7.34 0.35
CA ASN A 26 1.05 -8.65 -0.16
C ASN A 26 2.11 -8.54 -1.27
N ASP A 27 2.17 -7.42 -2.00
CA ASP A 27 3.16 -7.17 -3.05
C ASP A 27 4.47 -6.59 -2.47
N LEU A 28 4.40 -5.95 -1.30
CA LEU A 28 5.55 -5.36 -0.62
C LEU A 28 6.30 -6.39 0.23
N PRO A 29 7.63 -6.25 0.40
CA PRO A 29 8.38 -7.15 1.27
C PRO A 29 7.93 -7.00 2.73
N PRO A 30 7.51 -8.09 3.40
CA PRO A 30 7.05 -8.02 4.78
C PRO A 30 8.21 -7.68 5.72
N LYS A 31 7.92 -6.88 6.75
CA LYS A 31 8.89 -6.46 7.77
C LYS A 31 8.35 -6.81 9.15
N TYR A 32 8.58 -8.04 9.60
CA TYR A 32 8.24 -8.48 10.95
C TYR A 32 9.42 -8.31 11.89
N ILE A 33 9.21 -7.60 12.99
CA ILE A 33 10.28 -7.19 13.89
C ILE A 33 9.83 -7.42 15.33
N VAL A 34 10.72 -7.98 16.15
CA VAL A 34 10.45 -8.33 17.55
C VAL A 34 11.32 -7.54 18.55
N THR A 35 12.17 -6.62 18.07
CA THR A 35 13.10 -5.84 18.89
C THR A 35 13.04 -4.36 18.56
N ASP A 36 13.19 -3.50 19.56
CA ASP A 36 13.20 -2.04 19.42
C ASP A 36 14.28 -1.54 18.44
N LYS A 37 15.48 -2.16 18.47
CA LYS A 37 16.58 -1.83 17.53
C LYS A 37 16.18 -2.12 16.09
N GLY A 38 15.58 -3.29 15.84
CA GLY A 38 15.06 -3.65 14.52
C GLY A 38 13.94 -2.71 14.05
N GLU A 39 13.12 -2.21 14.97
CA GLU A 39 12.03 -1.29 14.65
C GLU A 39 12.61 0.04 14.16
N LEU A 40 13.61 0.54 14.88
CA LEU A 40 14.35 1.75 14.50
C LEU A 40 14.98 1.62 13.12
N TYR A 41 15.68 0.52 12.83
CA TYR A 41 16.30 0.28 11.52
C TYR A 41 15.26 0.21 10.40
N SER A 42 14.12 -0.44 10.64
CA SER A 42 13.03 -0.52 9.67
C SER A 42 12.44 0.85 9.37
N LYS A 43 12.25 1.67 10.41
CA LYS A 43 11.75 3.03 10.28
C LYS A 43 12.71 3.93 9.53
N VAL A 44 14.01 3.86 9.80
CA VAL A 44 15.04 4.57 9.01
C VAL A 44 15.01 4.13 7.54
N ASN A 45 14.90 2.82 7.28
CA ASN A 45 14.79 2.31 5.91
C ASN A 45 13.51 2.79 5.21
N SER A 46 12.43 3.05 5.94
CA SER A 46 11.18 3.59 5.36
C SER A 46 11.29 5.04 4.87
N LEU A 47 12.33 5.77 5.29
CA LEU A 47 12.61 7.13 4.85
C LEU A 47 13.39 7.19 3.53
N LYS A 48 13.79 6.04 2.99
CA LYS A 48 14.48 5.97 1.70
C LYS A 48 13.48 6.26 0.58
N GLN A 49 13.87 7.10 -0.37
CA GLN A 49 13.04 7.44 -1.53
C GLN A 49 12.58 6.20 -2.31
N GLN A 50 13.44 5.18 -2.44
CA GLN A 50 13.06 3.92 -3.09
C GLN A 50 11.87 3.24 -2.41
N PHE A 51 11.81 3.26 -1.07
CA PHE A 51 10.71 2.66 -0.33
C PHE A 51 9.39 3.37 -0.62
N GLU A 52 9.41 4.69 -0.72
CA GLU A 52 8.24 5.48 -1.11
C GLU A 52 7.77 5.14 -2.53
N VAL A 53 8.69 5.05 -3.48
CA VAL A 53 8.39 4.66 -4.87
C VAL A 53 7.78 3.26 -4.93
N ASP A 54 8.34 2.29 -4.19
CA ASP A 54 7.83 0.92 -4.14
C ASP A 54 6.40 0.88 -3.58
N VAL A 55 6.13 1.65 -2.52
CA VAL A 55 4.79 1.78 -1.92
C VAL A 55 3.80 2.41 -2.89
N ILE A 56 4.17 3.49 -3.58
CA ILE A 56 3.31 4.16 -4.57
C ILE A 56 2.99 3.20 -5.73
N SER A 57 3.99 2.46 -6.22
CA SER A 57 3.83 1.47 -7.28
C SER A 57 2.86 0.35 -6.86
N ALA A 58 3.06 -0.22 -5.67
CA ALA A 58 2.18 -1.27 -5.13
C ALA A 58 0.74 -0.78 -4.94
N LEU A 59 0.55 0.43 -4.39
CA LEU A 59 -0.77 1.05 -4.26
C LEU A 59 -1.45 1.30 -5.61
N THR A 60 -0.70 1.78 -6.61
CA THR A 60 -1.21 2.03 -7.95
C THR A 60 -1.70 0.73 -8.59
N LYS A 61 -0.88 -0.32 -8.52
CA LYS A 61 -1.20 -1.65 -9.05
C LYS A 61 -2.43 -2.25 -8.36
N ALA A 62 -2.50 -2.16 -7.03
CA ALA A 62 -3.63 -2.62 -6.24
C ALA A 62 -4.93 -1.86 -6.57
N ALA A 63 -4.87 -0.54 -6.67
CA ALA A 63 -6.01 0.30 -7.03
C ALA A 63 -6.56 -0.01 -8.43
N VAL A 64 -5.68 -0.25 -9.42
CA VAL A 64 -6.10 -0.68 -10.77
C VAL A 64 -6.81 -2.04 -10.73
N MET A 65 -6.31 -2.99 -9.94
CA MET A 65 -6.95 -4.30 -9.79
C MET A 65 -8.34 -4.19 -9.17
N VAL A 66 -8.48 -3.47 -8.05
CA VAL A 66 -9.77 -3.29 -7.37
C VAL A 66 -10.75 -2.48 -8.23
N LYS A 67 -10.27 -1.49 -8.99
CA LYS A 67 -11.12 -0.75 -9.93
C LYS A 67 -11.70 -1.63 -11.03
N ARG A 68 -10.92 -2.60 -11.54
CA ARG A 68 -11.35 -3.50 -12.61
C ARG A 68 -12.33 -4.56 -12.14
N ASN A 69 -12.18 -5.03 -10.90
CA ASN A 69 -13.05 -6.05 -10.31
C ASN A 69 -13.40 -5.69 -8.86
N PRO A 70 -14.28 -4.68 -8.67
CA PRO A 70 -14.60 -4.22 -7.33
C PRO A 70 -15.51 -5.22 -6.62
N ARG A 71 -15.24 -5.46 -5.32
CA ARG A 71 -15.99 -6.41 -4.48
C ARG A 71 -16.87 -5.74 -3.42
N HIS A 72 -17.01 -4.42 -3.52
CA HIS A 72 -17.94 -3.65 -2.72
C HIS A 72 -19.37 -3.76 -3.26
N ASP A 73 -20.35 -3.65 -2.37
CA ASP A 73 -21.78 -3.52 -2.70
C ASP A 73 -22.16 -2.05 -2.47
#